data_AF-A0A8S3GEZ5-F1
#
_entry.id   AF-A0A8S3GEZ5-F1
#
_cell.length_a   1.000
_cell.length_b   1.000
_cell.length_c   1.000
_cell.angle_alpha   90.00
_cell.angle_beta   90.00
_cell.angle_gamma   90.00
#
_symmetry.space_group_name_H-M   'P 1'
#
loop_
_entity.id
_entity.type
_entity.pdbx_description
1 polymer ?
#
loop_
_entity_poly.entity_id
_entity_poly.type
_entity_poly.pdbx_seq_one_letter_code
_entity_poly.pdbx_strand_id
1 'polypeptide(L)'
;VIEAIIYTIGNCSTCENIIHIADNQATPRDLILLDEVTKPIKVIVCKYIPGILVNPKLLDIAYKTGGSLHTLDLDIETLGSLKVGDTIQVGTGTYRLDVTGFIRIA
;
A
#
# COMPACT_ATOMS: atom_id res chain seq x y z
N VAL A 1 11.49 4.35 -3.97
CA VAL A 1 10.92 3.15 -3.30
C VAL A 1 10.56 2.10 -4.33
N ILE A 2 9.72 2.46 -5.30
CA ILE A 2 9.27 1.55 -6.35
C ILE A 2 10.45 1.05 -7.19
N GLU A 3 11.41 1.91 -7.53
CA GLU A 3 12.63 1.50 -8.24
C GLU A 3 13.39 0.38 -7.49
N ALA A 4 13.47 0.49 -6.16
CA ALA A 4 14.13 -0.52 -5.33
C ALA A 4 13.35 -1.84 -5.31
N ILE A 5 12.02 -1.78 -5.27
CA ILE A 5 11.16 -2.97 -5.37
C ILE A 5 11.36 -3.67 -6.72
N ILE A 6 11.33 -2.93 -7.82
CA ILE A 6 11.56 -3.46 -9.17
C ILE A 6 12.94 -4.13 -9.24
N TYR A 7 13.98 -3.45 -8.73
CA TYR A 7 15.32 -4.01 -8.65
C TYR A 7 15.37 -5.30 -7.82
N THR A 8 14.68 -5.36 -6.67
CA THR A 8 14.58 -6.58 -5.85
C THR A 8 13.89 -7.73 -6.59
N ILE A 9 12.81 -7.45 -7.31
CA ILE A 9 12.09 -8.47 -8.11
C ILE A 9 13.01 -9.05 -9.19
N GLY A 10 13.77 -8.20 -9.88
CA GLY A 10 14.73 -8.62 -10.90
C GLY A 10 15.88 -9.47 -10.35
N ASN A 11 16.36 -9.16 -9.16
CA ASN A 11 17.47 -9.88 -8.53
C ASN A 11 17.06 -11.12 -7.72
N CYS A 12 15.79 -11.23 -7.33
CA CYS A 12 15.24 -12.41 -6.67
C CYS A 12 13.92 -12.84 -7.33
N SER A 13 14.04 -13.45 -8.51
CA SER A 13 12.87 -13.93 -9.27
C SER A 13 12.08 -15.01 -8.53
N THR A 14 12.72 -15.78 -7.63
CA THR A 14 12.08 -16.81 -6.81
C THR A 14 11.49 -16.30 -5.49
N CYS A 15 11.81 -15.06 -5.07
CA CYS A 15 11.22 -14.49 -3.85
C CYS A 15 9.73 -14.21 -4.07
N GLU A 16 8.87 -14.87 -3.29
CA GLU A 16 7.41 -14.70 -3.37
C GLU A 16 6.89 -13.62 -2.42
N ASN A 17 7.60 -13.39 -1.31
CA ASN A 17 7.19 -12.48 -0.25
C ASN A 17 8.08 -11.24 -0.26
N ILE A 18 7.58 -10.14 -0.83
CA ILE A 18 8.25 -8.84 -0.78
C ILE A 18 7.55 -7.97 0.24
N ILE A 19 8.31 -7.51 1.23
CA ILE A 19 7.81 -6.70 2.33
C ILE A 19 8.42 -5.30 2.21
N HIS A 20 7.57 -4.29 2.08
CA HIS A 20 7.95 -2.89 2.14
C HIS A 20 7.59 -2.30 3.49
N ILE A 21 8.59 -2.05 4.32
CA ILE A 21 8.43 -1.34 5.60
C ILE A 21 8.51 0.17 5.32
N ALA A 22 7.42 0.90 5.54
CA ALA A 22 7.24 2.27 5.09
C ALA A 22 6.96 3.22 6.26
N ASP A 23 7.65 4.36 6.31
CA ASP A 23 7.28 5.45 7.21
C ASP A 23 5.99 6.12 6.72
N ASN A 24 4.95 6.14 7.55
CA ASN A 24 3.66 6.72 7.20
C ASN A 24 3.74 8.20 6.79
N GLN A 25 4.74 8.95 7.25
CA GLN A 25 4.92 10.36 6.94
C GLN A 25 5.73 10.62 5.65
N ALA A 26 6.27 9.57 5.01
CA ALA A 26 7.10 9.69 3.82
C ALA A 26 6.40 9.10 2.59
N THR A 27 5.70 9.96 1.83
CA THR A 27 5.07 9.54 0.58
C THR A 27 6.13 9.18 -0.49
N PRO A 28 6.10 7.98 -1.07
CA PRO A 28 6.99 7.62 -2.17
C PRO A 28 6.82 8.56 -3.37
N ARG A 29 7.94 9.04 -3.92
CA ARG A 29 7.93 10.02 -5.04
C ARG A 29 7.90 9.36 -6.41
N ASP A 30 8.28 8.09 -6.49
CA ASP A 30 8.43 7.29 -7.70
C ASP A 30 7.22 6.37 -7.96
N LEU A 31 6.04 6.74 -7.45
CA LEU A 31 4.79 5.98 -7.64
C LEU A 31 4.35 5.86 -9.11
N ILE A 32 4.89 6.69 -9.99
CA ILE A 32 4.63 6.61 -11.43
C ILE A 32 5.09 5.26 -12.02
N LEU A 33 6.06 4.60 -11.38
CA LEU A 33 6.60 3.30 -11.79
C LEU A 33 5.83 2.12 -11.22
N LEU A 34 4.77 2.36 -10.43
CA LEU A 34 4.07 1.30 -9.68
C LEU A 34 3.44 0.24 -10.60
N ASP A 35 3.05 0.64 -11.81
CA ASP A 35 2.48 -0.27 -12.80
C ASP A 35 3.51 -1.27 -13.37
N GLU A 36 4.81 -1.06 -13.11
CA GLU A 36 5.89 -1.98 -13.48
C GLU A 36 6.14 -3.07 -12.42
N VAL A 37 5.49 -2.98 -11.25
CA VAL A 37 5.65 -3.95 -10.15
C VAL A 37 4.82 -5.19 -10.42
N THR A 38 5.50 -6.31 -10.66
CA THR A 38 4.88 -7.58 -11.11
C THR A 38 4.59 -8.58 -10.00
N LYS A 39 4.85 -8.22 -8.73
CA LYS A 39 4.64 -9.10 -7.57
C LYS A 39 3.86 -8.39 -6.46
N PRO A 40 3.04 -9.12 -5.69
CA PRO A 40 2.36 -8.58 -4.52
C PRO A 40 3.32 -7.99 -3.49
N ILE A 41 3.01 -6.79 -3.00
CA ILE A 41 3.80 -6.09 -1.98
C ILE A 41 3.04 -6.05 -0.67
N LYS A 42 3.63 -6.61 0.38
CA LYS A 42 3.13 -6.47 1.75
C LYS A 42 3.69 -5.18 2.34
N VAL A 43 2.85 -4.20 2.59
CA VAL A 43 3.24 -2.90 3.13
C VAL A 43 3.07 -2.91 4.64
N ILE A 44 4.15 -2.73 5.39
CA ILE A 44 4.11 -2.54 6.85
C ILE A 44 4.27 -1.05 7.14
N VAL A 45 3.24 -0.45 7.72
CA VAL A 45 3.19 0.98 8.03
C VAL A 45 3.83 1.25 9.39
N CYS A 46 4.93 1.99 9.39
CA CYS A 46 5.64 2.46 10.57
C CYS A 46 5.21 3.89 10.94
N LYS A 47 5.46 4.27 12.21
CA LYS A 47 5.01 5.55 12.80
C LYS A 47 3.49 5.78 12.68
N TYR A 48 2.75 4.68 12.72
CA TYR A 48 1.31 4.68 12.91
C TYR A 48 1.03 4.55 14.41
N ILE A 49 0.34 5.53 14.99
CA ILE A 49 -0.15 5.51 16.38
C ILE A 49 -1.65 5.84 16.36
N PRO A 50 -2.42 5.51 17.40
CA PRO A 50 -3.84 5.83 17.46
C PRO A 50 -4.13 7.30 17.12
N GLY A 51 -5.03 7.51 16.14
CA GLY A 51 -5.41 8.84 15.66
C GLY A 51 -4.56 9.40 14.51
N ILE A 52 -3.41 8.79 14.18
CA ILE A 52 -2.71 9.07 12.93
C ILE A 52 -3.33 8.23 11.83
N LEU A 53 -3.57 8.85 10.67
CA LEU A 53 -4.14 8.15 9.53
C LEU A 53 -3.09 7.64 8.59
N VAL A 54 -3.38 6.50 7.98
CA VAL A 54 -2.52 5.87 6.98
C VAL A 54 -2.40 6.76 5.74
N ASN A 55 -1.20 6.86 5.21
CA ASN A 55 -0.93 7.52 3.95
C ASN A 55 -1.64 6.74 2.83
N PRO A 56 -2.57 7.37 2.09
CA PRO A 56 -3.33 6.69 1.04
C PRO A 56 -2.42 6.13 -0.07
N LYS A 57 -1.22 6.68 -0.25
CA LYS A 57 -0.26 6.16 -1.24
C LYS A 57 0.37 4.83 -0.85
N LEU A 58 0.40 4.50 0.44
CA LEU A 58 0.79 3.17 0.90
C LEU A 58 -0.34 2.16 0.65
N LEU A 59 -1.60 2.57 0.78
CA LEU A 59 -2.75 1.78 0.34
C LEU A 59 -2.72 1.53 -1.17
N ASP A 60 -2.36 2.54 -1.97
CA ASP A 60 -2.22 2.39 -3.43
C ASP A 60 -1.19 1.33 -3.81
N ILE A 61 -0.04 1.28 -3.12
CA ILE A 61 0.99 0.26 -3.37
C ILE A 61 0.44 -1.13 -3.08
N ALA A 62 -0.14 -1.33 -1.90
CA ALA A 62 -0.69 -2.63 -1.53
C ALA A 62 -1.81 -3.08 -2.49
N TYR A 63 -2.74 -2.19 -2.81
CA TYR A 63 -3.87 -2.49 -3.70
C TYR A 63 -3.45 -2.78 -5.14
N LYS A 64 -2.68 -1.89 -5.77
CA LYS A 64 -2.34 -2.02 -7.20
C LYS A 64 -1.43 -3.21 -7.48
N THR A 65 -0.64 -3.63 -6.50
CA THR A 65 0.23 -4.81 -6.62
C THR A 65 -0.48 -6.12 -6.26
N GLY A 66 -1.73 -6.06 -5.79
CA GLY A 66 -2.45 -7.23 -5.27
C GLY A 66 -1.91 -7.76 -3.94
N GLY A 67 -1.18 -6.91 -3.21
CA GLY A 67 -0.66 -7.20 -1.88
C GLY A 67 -1.59 -6.78 -0.75
N SER A 68 -0.98 -6.47 0.40
CA SER A 68 -1.68 -6.24 1.67
C SER A 68 -1.07 -5.06 2.44
N LEU A 69 -1.85 -4.45 3.32
CA LEU A 69 -1.40 -3.38 4.21
C LEU A 69 -1.50 -3.81 5.66
N HIS A 70 -0.43 -3.60 6.40
CA HIS A 70 -0.28 -4.00 7.80
C HIS A 70 0.10 -2.79 8.63
N THR A 71 -0.58 -2.61 9.75
CA THR A 71 -0.26 -1.62 10.79
C THR A 71 0.09 -2.37 12.08
N LEU A 72 0.38 -1.65 13.16
CA LEU A 72 0.60 -2.30 14.46
C LEU A 72 -0.64 -3.07 14.96
N ASP A 73 -1.85 -2.60 14.64
CA ASP A 73 -3.09 -3.07 15.27
C ASP A 73 -4.11 -3.64 14.26
N LEU A 74 -3.81 -3.57 12.96
CA LEU A 74 -4.74 -3.94 11.88
C LEU A 74 -4.00 -4.45 10.65
N ASP A 75 -4.47 -5.57 10.13
CA ASP A 75 -4.06 -6.15 8.84
C ASP A 75 -5.21 -6.07 7.83
N ILE A 76 -4.88 -5.68 6.60
CA ILE A 76 -5.81 -5.56 5.48
C ILE A 76 -5.28 -6.37 4.30
N GLU A 77 -5.81 -7.58 4.15
CA GLU A 77 -5.40 -8.53 3.11
C GLU A 77 -6.27 -8.46 1.85
N THR A 78 -7.50 -7.96 1.96
CA THR A 78 -8.55 -8.09 0.93
C THR A 78 -8.72 -6.85 0.03
N LEU A 79 -7.64 -6.11 -0.22
CA LEU A 79 -7.69 -4.88 -1.02
C LEU A 79 -8.09 -5.14 -2.48
N GLY A 80 -7.62 -6.22 -3.10
CA GLY A 80 -7.83 -6.50 -4.53
C GLY A 80 -9.29 -6.77 -4.94
N SER A 81 -10.21 -6.92 -3.99
CA SER A 81 -11.64 -7.12 -4.25
C SER A 81 -12.45 -5.82 -4.39
N LEU A 82 -11.82 -4.69 -4.04
CA LEU A 82 -12.46 -3.37 -4.03
C LEU A 82 -12.66 -2.85 -5.45
N LYS A 83 -13.79 -2.16 -5.64
CA LYS A 83 -14.16 -1.48 -6.88
C LYS A 83 -14.08 0.02 -6.67
N VAL A 84 -13.95 0.75 -7.78
CA VAL A 84 -14.03 2.22 -7.75
C VAL A 84 -15.36 2.64 -7.11
N GLY A 85 -15.28 3.53 -6.13
CA GLY A 85 -16.39 3.97 -5.29
C GLY A 85 -16.46 3.26 -3.94
N ASP A 86 -15.86 2.09 -3.77
CA ASP A 86 -15.86 1.37 -2.50
C ASP A 86 -15.07 2.13 -1.43
N THR A 87 -15.51 1.98 -0.19
CA THR A 87 -14.89 2.60 0.97
C THR A 87 -14.36 1.55 1.94
N ILE A 88 -13.21 1.83 2.54
CA ILE A 88 -12.61 1.02 3.59
C ILE A 88 -12.31 1.85 4.83
N GLN A 89 -12.34 1.19 5.99
CA GLN A 89 -11.87 1.74 7.25
C GLN A 89 -10.47 1.22 7.52
N VAL A 90 -9.55 2.13 7.82
CA VAL A 90 -8.18 1.80 8.24
C VAL A 90 -7.89 2.58 9.51
N GLY A 91 -7.96 1.88 10.64
CA GLY A 91 -7.98 2.53 11.95
C GLY A 91 -9.16 3.47 12.10
N THR A 92 -8.88 4.74 12.37
CA THR A 92 -9.90 5.81 12.46
C THR A 92 -10.15 6.53 11.14
N GLY A 93 -9.43 6.17 10.06
CA GLY A 93 -9.52 6.85 8.77
C GLY A 93 -10.44 6.12 7.81
N THR A 94 -11.26 6.89 7.09
CA THR A 94 -12.09 6.37 5.99
C THR A 94 -11.48 6.74 4.64
N TYR A 95 -11.32 5.73 3.79
CA TYR A 95 -10.73 5.89 2.45
C TYR A 95 -11.72 5.42 1.39
N ARG A 96 -11.76 6.12 0.27
CA ARG A 96 -12.50 5.70 -0.92
C ARG A 96 -11.52 5.38 -2.05
N LEU A 97 -11.77 4.29 -2.76
CA LEU A 97 -11.04 3.96 -3.97
C LEU A 97 -11.62 4.75 -5.14
N ASP A 98 -10.86 5.71 -5.68
CA ASP A 98 -11.21 6.42 -6.91
C ASP A 98 -10.42 5.84 -8.10
N VAL A 99 -10.68 6.34 -9.31
CA VAL A 99 -10.03 5.87 -10.55
C VAL A 99 -8.50 5.99 -10.54
N THR A 100 -7.94 6.89 -9.74
CA THR A 100 -6.49 7.13 -9.65
C THR A 100 -5.83 6.44 -8.45
N GLY A 101 -6.62 5.90 -7.52
CA GLY A 101 -6.16 5.34 -6.25
C GLY A 101 -7.02 5.78 -5.06
N PHE A 102 -6.57 5.47 -3.86
CA PHE A 102 -7.24 5.83 -2.62
C PHE A 102 -7.14 7.32 -2.34
N ILE A 103 -8.26 7.86 -1.86
CA ILE A 103 -8.34 9.18 -1.25
C ILE A 103 -8.91 9.05 0.17
N ARG A 104 -8.47 9.93 1.06
CA ARG A 104 -9.07 10.05 2.40
C ARG A 104 -10.34 10.87 2.31
N ILE A 105 -11.42 10.41 2.95
CA ILE A 105 -12.71 11.10 2.98
C ILE A 105 -13.22 11.42 4.40
N ALA A 106 -12.66 10.81 5.44
CA ALA A 106 -12.83 11.19 6.84
C ALA A 106 -11.57 10.80 7.64
#